data_AF-A0A2C0YU90-F1
#
_entry.id   AF-A0A2C0YU90-F1
#
_cell.length_a   1.000
_cell.length_b   1.000
_cell.length_c   1.000
_cell.angle_alpha   90.00
_cell.angle_beta   90.00
_cell.angle_gamma   90.00
#
_symmetry.space_group_name_H-M   'P 1'
#
loop_
_entity.id
_entity.type
_entity.pdbx_description
1 polymer ?
#
loop_
_entity_poly.entity_id
_entity_poly.type
_entity_poly.pdbx_seq_one_letter_code
_entity_poly.pdbx_strand_id
1 'polypeptide(L)'
;MKNIYFTGFNALLSIIMFTVAITLNFFQMTINFLSVSGILQPLTDILPEKEIRILTFLGIAFLFYLVLSGFKLISDMIWQLALLLFSKDNEGVDLLATKKYSFVFLIGGLIAIFLNKSIVYIAIVLLVTVIAFYILFLIKQKSNYTIIGIIGFIMIQLIVWGLVGSGVVYGAFTVLAKFKTSIPF
;
A
#
# COMPACT_ATOMS: atom_id res chain seq x y z
N MET A 1 -24.45 18.20 2.47
CA MET A 1 -23.07 18.45 2.93
C MET A 1 -22.51 17.13 3.47
N LYS A 2 -21.63 16.46 2.73
CA LYS A 2 -21.02 15.18 3.16
C LYS A 2 -19.86 15.51 4.09
N ASN A 3 -19.89 15.04 5.33
CA ASN A 3 -18.92 15.40 6.36
C ASN A 3 -17.49 15.03 5.94
N ILE A 4 -16.61 16.03 5.86
CA ILE A 4 -15.21 15.89 5.43
C ILE A 4 -14.43 14.95 6.36
N TYR A 5 -14.79 14.91 7.65
CA TYR A 5 -14.20 14.00 8.63
C TYR A 5 -14.44 12.53 8.26
N PHE A 6 -15.66 12.19 7.82
CA PHE A 6 -15.98 10.83 7.37
C PHE A 6 -15.16 10.41 6.15
N THR A 7 -14.96 11.31 5.18
CA THR A 7 -14.12 11.00 4.00
C THR A 7 -12.63 10.94 4.32
N GLY A 8 -12.17 11.57 5.41
CA GLY A 8 -10.79 11.47 5.89
C GLY A 8 -10.41 10.07 6.37
N PHE A 9 -11.37 9.31 6.91
CA PHE A 9 -11.15 7.93 7.36
C PHE A 9 -11.03 6.91 6.22
N ASN A 10 -11.37 7.29 4.98
CA ASN A 10 -11.28 6.38 3.82
C ASN A 10 -9.85 5.86 3.62
N ALA A 11 -8.85 6.70 3.84
CA ALA A 11 -7.45 6.31 3.71
C ALA A 11 -7.07 5.28 4.79
N LEU A 12 -7.45 5.51 6.04
CA LEU A 12 -7.18 4.57 7.13
C LEU A 12 -7.91 3.24 6.92
N LEU A 13 -9.20 3.29 6.58
CA LEU A 13 -10.00 2.09 6.38
C LEU A 13 -9.53 1.27 5.16
N SER A 14 -9.09 1.93 4.09
CA SER A 14 -8.51 1.22 2.94
C SER A 14 -7.17 0.55 3.28
N ILE A 15 -6.29 1.21 4.05
CA ILE A 15 -5.06 0.60 4.55
C ILE A 15 -5.38 -0.65 5.38
N ILE A 16 -6.37 -0.58 6.28
CA ILE A 16 -6.81 -1.73 7.07
C ILE A 16 -7.30 -2.85 6.15
N MET A 17 -8.13 -2.56 5.14
CA MET A 17 -8.65 -3.57 4.21
C MET A 17 -7.55 -4.26 3.42
N PHE A 18 -6.59 -3.51 2.85
CA PHE A 18 -5.44 -4.09 2.16
C PHE A 18 -4.55 -4.89 3.12
N THR A 19 -4.35 -4.41 4.35
CA THR A 19 -3.62 -5.14 5.40
C THR A 19 -4.29 -6.48 5.67
N VAL A 20 -5.60 -6.51 5.85
CA VAL A 20 -6.36 -7.75 6.08
C VAL A 20 -6.22 -8.70 4.90
N ALA A 21 -6.35 -8.22 3.66
CA ALA A 21 -6.19 -9.04 2.46
C ALA A 21 -4.81 -9.72 2.41
N ILE A 22 -3.74 -8.95 2.64
CA ILE A 22 -2.36 -9.47 2.65
C ILE A 22 -2.15 -10.43 3.83
N THR A 23 -2.67 -10.08 5.01
CA THR A 23 -2.53 -10.90 6.22
C THR A 23 -3.20 -12.25 6.03
N LEU A 24 -4.41 -12.31 5.45
CA LEU A 24 -5.08 -13.57 5.16
C LEU A 24 -4.25 -14.48 4.24
N ASN A 25 -3.59 -13.90 3.23
CA ASN A 25 -2.71 -14.65 2.32
C ASN A 25 -1.46 -15.19 3.04
N PHE A 26 -0.74 -14.31 3.74
CA PHE A 26 0.51 -14.65 4.42
C PHE A 26 0.30 -15.56 5.63
N PHE A 27 -0.78 -15.36 6.39
CA PHE A 27 -1.12 -16.16 7.56
C PHE A 27 -1.20 -17.65 7.20
N GLN A 28 -1.88 -17.99 6.11
CA GLN A 28 -1.99 -19.38 5.67
C GLN A 28 -0.63 -19.98 5.30
N MET A 29 0.23 -19.20 4.62
CA MET A 29 1.59 -19.63 4.27
C MET A 29 2.44 -19.84 5.53
N THR A 30 2.38 -18.92 6.49
CA THR A 30 3.16 -18.98 7.73
C THR A 30 2.76 -20.16 8.61
N ILE A 31 1.46 -20.41 8.81
CA ILE A 31 1.01 -21.56 9.60
C ILE A 31 1.41 -22.88 8.93
N ASN A 32 1.26 -22.99 7.61
CA ASN A 32 1.72 -24.17 6.87
C ASN A 32 3.23 -24.37 7.02
N PHE A 33 4.01 -23.29 6.93
CA PHE A 33 5.46 -23.33 7.13
C PHE A 33 5.84 -23.79 8.55
N LEU A 34 5.21 -23.25 9.59
CA LEU A 34 5.44 -23.66 10.98
C LEU A 34 5.09 -25.14 11.20
N SER A 35 4.03 -25.63 10.56
CA SER A 35 3.63 -27.04 10.64
C SER A 35 4.63 -27.95 9.94
N VAL A 36 4.99 -27.67 8.68
CA VAL A 36 5.90 -28.52 7.88
C VAL A 36 7.33 -28.52 8.43
N SER A 37 7.77 -27.41 9.03
CA SER A 37 9.08 -27.31 9.67
C SER A 37 9.15 -28.00 11.04
N GLY A 38 8.02 -28.51 11.56
CA GLY A 38 7.94 -29.10 12.90
C GLY A 38 8.01 -28.08 14.04
N ILE A 39 8.08 -26.78 13.74
CA ILE A 39 8.18 -25.69 14.74
C ILE A 39 6.85 -25.48 15.47
N LEU A 40 5.71 -25.80 14.82
CA LEU A 40 4.39 -25.60 15.41
C LEU A 40 4.20 -26.44 16.69
N GLN A 41 4.74 -27.65 16.73
CA GLN A 41 4.56 -28.59 17.85
C GLN A 41 5.22 -28.08 19.15
N PRO A 42 6.52 -27.70 19.17
CA PRO A 42 7.13 -27.05 20.34
C PRO A 42 6.41 -25.77 20.78
N LEU A 43 5.85 -25.00 19.84
CA LEU A 43 5.10 -23.80 20.19
C LEU A 43 3.79 -24.15 20.91
N THR A 44 3.10 -25.19 20.46
CA THR A 44 1.86 -25.66 21.10
C THR A 44 2.07 -26.25 22.49
N ASP A 45 3.29 -26.69 22.81
CA ASP A 45 3.66 -27.13 24.16
C ASP A 45 3.76 -25.95 25.14
N ILE A 46 3.97 -24.72 24.64
CA ILE A 46 4.11 -23.50 25.44
C ILE A 46 2.81 -22.71 25.49
N LEU A 47 2.08 -22.61 24.36
CA LEU A 47 0.87 -21.81 24.21
C LEU A 47 -0.23 -22.58 23.47
N PRO A 48 -1.51 -22.36 23.79
CA PRO A 48 -2.61 -22.94 23.02
C PRO A 48 -2.54 -22.59 21.54
N GLU A 49 -2.83 -23.54 20.65
CA GLU A 49 -2.76 -23.36 19.19
C GLU A 49 -3.57 -22.15 18.70
N LYS A 50 -4.73 -21.92 19.32
CA LYS A 50 -5.58 -20.75 19.03
C LYS A 50 -4.85 -19.43 19.28
N GLU A 51 -4.09 -19.33 20.37
CA GLU A 51 -3.32 -18.13 20.71
C GLU A 51 -2.17 -17.92 19.74
N ILE A 52 -1.46 -18.98 19.36
CA ILE A 52 -0.39 -18.94 18.35
C ILE A 52 -0.95 -18.40 17.02
N ARG A 53 -2.11 -18.89 16.59
CA ARG A 53 -2.77 -18.43 15.36
C ARG A 53 -3.16 -16.95 15.45
N ILE A 54 -3.75 -16.51 16.56
CA ILE A 54 -4.13 -15.10 16.76
C ILE A 54 -2.89 -14.19 16.76
N LEU A 55 -1.84 -14.56 17.51
CA LEU A 55 -0.61 -13.79 17.59
C LEU A 55 0.10 -13.71 16.24
N THR A 56 0.13 -14.82 15.49
CA THR A 56 0.70 -14.85 14.14
C THR A 56 -0.07 -13.92 13.19
N PHE A 57 -1.41 -13.98 13.23
CA PHE A 57 -2.24 -13.08 12.42
C PHE A 57 -2.01 -11.61 12.78
N LEU A 58 -2.03 -11.27 14.07
CA LEU A 58 -1.82 -9.90 14.54
C LEU A 58 -0.42 -9.39 14.23
N GLY A 59 0.61 -10.22 14.39
CA GLY A 59 1.99 -9.86 14.07
C GLY A 59 2.18 -9.55 12.60
N ILE A 60 1.64 -10.40 11.72
CA ILE A 60 1.67 -10.19 10.26
C ILE A 60 0.89 -8.91 9.90
N ALA A 61 -0.32 -8.75 10.43
CA ALA A 61 -1.14 -7.58 10.19
C ALA A 61 -0.45 -6.28 10.62
N PHE A 62 0.17 -6.27 11.80
CA PHE A 62 0.87 -5.11 12.32
C PHE A 62 2.04 -4.69 11.41
N LEU A 63 2.86 -5.65 10.96
CA LEU A 63 3.98 -5.38 10.05
C LEU A 63 3.51 -4.78 8.72
N PHE A 64 2.51 -5.40 8.07
CA PHE A 64 2.00 -4.88 6.80
C PHE A 64 1.26 -3.55 6.95
N TYR A 65 0.54 -3.34 8.05
CA TYR A 65 -0.07 -2.06 8.36
C TYR A 65 0.95 -0.95 8.48
N LEU A 66 2.07 -1.18 9.18
CA LEU A 66 3.16 -0.22 9.31
C LEU A 66 3.75 0.14 7.96
N VAL A 67 4.04 -0.87 7.13
CA VAL A 67 4.60 -0.67 5.78
C VAL A 67 3.64 0.17 4.93
N LEU A 68 2.37 -0.22 4.83
CA LEU A 68 1.37 0.50 4.03
C LEU A 68 1.13 1.93 4.54
N SER A 69 1.08 2.12 5.86
CA SER A 69 0.93 3.44 6.47
C SER A 69 2.14 4.34 6.19
N GLY A 70 3.35 3.78 6.24
CA GLY A 70 4.58 4.49 5.87
C GLY A 70 4.60 4.91 4.40
N PHE A 71 4.24 4.00 3.49
CA PHE A 71 4.10 4.30 2.06
C PHE A 71 3.09 5.43 1.82
N LYS A 72 1.94 5.37 2.49
CA LYS A 72 0.93 6.42 2.40
C LYS A 72 1.48 7.78 2.87
N LEU A 73 2.20 7.81 3.99
CA LEU A 73 2.74 9.06 4.54
C LEU A 73 3.73 9.71 3.57
N ILE A 74 4.64 8.91 3.00
CA ILE A 74 5.59 9.37 1.99
C ILE A 74 4.85 9.86 0.74
N SER A 75 3.85 9.09 0.28
CA SER A 75 3.01 9.47 -0.86
C SER A 75 2.31 10.81 -0.66
N ASP A 76 1.73 11.04 0.51
CA ASP A 76 1.07 12.31 0.85
C ASP A 76 2.05 13.48 0.83
N MET A 77 3.27 13.29 1.35
CA MET A 77 4.30 14.34 1.34
C MET A 77 4.71 14.70 -0.08
N ILE A 78 4.99 13.70 -0.92
CA ILE A 78 5.34 13.92 -2.33
C ILE A 78 4.18 14.58 -3.07
N TRP A 79 2.94 14.14 -2.80
CA TRP A 79 1.74 14.72 -3.40
C TRP A 79 1.56 16.18 -3.02
N GLN A 80 1.66 16.52 -1.74
CA GLN A 80 1.55 17.90 -1.25
C GLN A 80 2.65 18.79 -1.83
N LEU A 81 3.87 18.29 -1.93
CA LEU A 81 4.98 19.01 -2.57
C LEU A 81 4.69 19.24 -4.06
N ALA A 82 4.16 18.25 -4.76
CA ALA A 82 3.75 18.39 -6.16
C ALA A 82 2.62 19.42 -6.33
N LEU A 83 1.62 19.42 -5.43
CA LEU A 83 0.55 20.42 -5.43
C LEU A 83 1.11 21.82 -5.20
N LEU A 84 2.00 21.98 -4.21
CA LEU A 84 2.63 23.27 -3.87
C LEU A 84 3.40 23.87 -5.04
N LEU A 85 4.12 23.05 -5.81
CA LEU A 85 4.95 23.52 -6.91
C LEU A 85 4.15 23.80 -8.20
N PHE A 86 3.06 23.06 -8.44
CA PHE A 86 2.44 23.00 -9.77
C PHE A 86 0.95 23.36 -9.82
N SER A 87 0.24 23.39 -8.69
CA SER A 87 -1.16 23.83 -8.65
C SER A 87 -1.27 25.36 -8.60
N LYS A 88 -2.34 25.92 -9.15
CA LYS A 88 -2.73 27.33 -8.94
C LYS A 88 -3.53 27.53 -7.66
N ASP A 89 -3.84 26.44 -6.95
CA ASP A 89 -4.68 26.46 -5.76
C ASP A 89 -3.92 27.01 -4.55
N ASN A 90 -4.36 28.18 -4.08
CA ASN A 90 -3.86 28.83 -2.88
C ASN A 90 -4.70 28.53 -1.63
N GLU A 91 -5.91 27.97 -1.78
CA GLU A 91 -6.89 27.77 -0.70
C GLU A 91 -6.96 26.30 -0.23
N GLY A 92 -6.26 25.38 -0.92
CA GLY A 92 -6.19 23.96 -0.55
C GLY A 92 -7.42 23.14 -0.99
N VAL A 93 -8.20 23.63 -1.94
CA VAL A 93 -9.33 22.94 -2.57
C VAL A 93 -8.90 21.63 -3.24
N ASP A 94 -7.74 21.61 -3.90
CA ASP A 94 -7.14 20.43 -4.54
C ASP A 94 -6.74 19.38 -3.49
N LEU A 95 -6.20 19.83 -2.36
CA LEU A 95 -5.84 18.94 -1.26
C LEU A 95 -7.08 18.29 -0.64
N LEU A 96 -8.18 19.03 -0.50
CA LEU A 96 -9.47 18.50 -0.04
C LEU A 96 -10.09 17.53 -1.05
N ALA A 97 -9.92 17.79 -2.35
CA ALA A 97 -10.39 16.90 -3.41
C ALA A 97 -9.72 15.50 -3.33
N THR A 98 -8.44 15.44 -2.97
CA THR A 98 -7.70 14.19 -2.71
C THR A 98 -8.42 13.30 -1.68
N LYS A 99 -8.94 13.89 -0.60
CA LYS A 99 -9.71 13.16 0.44
C LYS A 99 -11.05 12.64 -0.09
N LYS A 100 -11.70 13.40 -0.96
CA LYS A 100 -12.98 13.01 -1.57
C LYS A 100 -12.82 11.79 -2.48
N TYR A 101 -11.76 11.73 -3.29
CA TYR A 101 -11.54 10.65 -4.25
C TYR A 101 -10.88 9.40 -3.67
N SER A 102 -10.41 9.46 -2.42
CA SER A 102 -9.84 8.32 -1.69
C SER A 102 -10.81 7.12 -1.53
N PHE A 103 -12.11 7.29 -1.80
CA PHE A 103 -13.07 6.17 -1.79
C PHE A 103 -12.72 5.04 -2.77
N VAL A 104 -11.97 5.33 -3.83
CA VAL A 104 -11.50 4.33 -4.80
C VAL A 104 -10.62 3.28 -4.10
N PHE A 105 -9.83 3.71 -3.12
CA PHE A 105 -9.02 2.80 -2.30
C PHE A 105 -9.85 1.88 -1.40
N LEU A 106 -11.04 2.31 -0.96
CA LEU A 106 -11.95 1.43 -0.22
C LEU A 106 -12.50 0.31 -1.11
N ILE A 107 -12.91 0.66 -2.33
CA ILE A 107 -13.41 -0.32 -3.30
C ILE A 107 -12.29 -1.31 -3.66
N GLY A 108 -11.08 -0.80 -3.92
CA GLY A 108 -9.90 -1.63 -4.14
C GLY A 108 -9.59 -2.55 -2.97
N GLY A 109 -9.62 -2.04 -1.74
CA GLY A 109 -9.40 -2.84 -0.52
C GLY A 109 -10.44 -3.96 -0.35
N LEU A 110 -11.72 -3.68 -0.60
CA LEU A 110 -12.77 -4.69 -0.59
C LEU A 110 -12.52 -5.79 -1.63
N ILE A 111 -12.20 -5.40 -2.87
CA ILE A 111 -11.87 -6.36 -3.94
C ILE A 111 -10.65 -7.21 -3.57
N ALA A 112 -9.62 -6.60 -2.98
CA ALA A 112 -8.42 -7.28 -2.54
C ALA A 112 -8.71 -8.35 -1.47
N ILE A 113 -9.63 -8.08 -0.54
CA ILE A 113 -10.06 -9.07 0.45
C ILE A 113 -10.66 -10.29 -0.23
N PHE A 114 -11.50 -10.13 -1.26
CA PHE A 114 -12.05 -11.28 -2.00
C PHE A 114 -10.99 -12.03 -2.83
N LEU A 115 -9.96 -11.33 -3.30
CA LEU A 115 -8.86 -11.89 -4.11
C LEU A 115 -7.64 -12.33 -3.29
N ASN A 116 -7.81 -12.58 -1.98
CA ASN A 116 -6.70 -12.88 -1.07
C ASN A 116 -5.97 -14.22 -1.33
N LYS A 117 -6.42 -15.04 -2.29
CA LYS A 117 -5.79 -16.33 -2.61
C LYS A 117 -4.37 -16.21 -3.17
N SER A 118 -4.04 -15.07 -3.79
CA SER A 118 -2.71 -14.83 -4.35
C SER A 118 -2.25 -13.41 -4.04
N ILE A 119 -1.02 -13.29 -3.55
CA ILE A 119 -0.38 -11.99 -3.33
C ILE A 119 -0.27 -11.18 -4.62
N VAL A 120 -0.13 -11.85 -5.77
CA VAL A 120 -0.07 -11.21 -7.09
C VAL A 120 -1.39 -10.51 -7.41
N TYR A 121 -2.53 -11.13 -7.12
CA TYR A 121 -3.84 -10.50 -7.35
C TYR A 121 -4.05 -9.30 -6.44
N ILE A 122 -3.66 -9.39 -5.17
CA ILE A 122 -3.72 -8.25 -4.24
C ILE A 122 -2.85 -7.09 -4.76
N ALA A 123 -1.63 -7.38 -5.23
CA ALA A 123 -0.72 -6.38 -5.78
C ALA A 123 -1.28 -5.71 -7.05
N ILE A 124 -1.87 -6.50 -7.97
CA ILE A 124 -2.52 -5.96 -9.18
C ILE A 124 -3.69 -5.04 -8.79
N VAL A 125 -4.54 -5.45 -7.85
CA VAL A 125 -5.66 -4.62 -7.38
C VAL A 125 -5.16 -3.31 -6.78
N LEU A 126 -4.11 -3.35 -5.95
CA LEU A 126 -3.51 -2.15 -5.38
C LEU A 126 -2.99 -1.21 -6.48
N LEU A 127 -2.25 -1.73 -7.47
CA LEU A 127 -1.73 -0.93 -8.59
C LEU A 127 -2.85 -0.30 -9.43
N VAL A 128 -3.86 -1.09 -9.81
CA VAL A 128 -5.03 -0.59 -10.56
C VAL A 128 -5.76 0.50 -9.77
N THR A 129 -5.87 0.34 -8.46
CA THR A 129 -6.51 1.31 -7.56
C THR A 129 -5.73 2.63 -7.51
N VAL A 130 -4.39 2.56 -7.41
CA VAL A 130 -3.52 3.75 -7.45
C VAL A 130 -3.65 4.47 -8.79
N ILE A 131 -3.61 3.75 -9.91
CA ILE A 131 -3.75 4.31 -11.26
C ILE A 131 -5.14 4.96 -11.42
N ALA A 132 -6.20 4.26 -11.01
CA ALA A 132 -7.57 4.78 -11.08
C ALA A 132 -7.73 6.06 -10.25
N PHE A 133 -7.15 6.11 -9.04
CA PHE A 133 -7.12 7.31 -8.21
C PHE A 133 -6.41 8.47 -8.92
N TYR A 134 -5.23 8.21 -9.50
CA TYR A 134 -4.44 9.21 -10.21
C TYR A 134 -5.20 9.80 -11.42
N ILE A 135 -5.80 8.95 -12.24
CA ILE A 135 -6.60 9.35 -13.41
C ILE A 135 -7.80 10.19 -12.97
N LEU A 136 -8.53 9.74 -11.94
CA LEU A 136 -9.70 10.47 -11.43
C LEU A 136 -9.33 11.85 -10.89
N PHE A 137 -8.20 11.96 -10.20
CA PHE A 137 -7.68 13.23 -9.72
C PHE A 137 -7.38 14.19 -10.88
N LEU A 138 -6.61 13.74 -11.89
CA LEU A 138 -6.23 14.57 -13.02
C LEU A 138 -7.43 15.06 -13.83
N ILE A 139 -8.39 14.18 -14.12
CA ILE A 139 -9.59 14.53 -14.90
C ILE A 139 -10.39 15.62 -14.18
N LYS A 140 -10.52 15.52 -12.85
CA LYS A 140 -11.36 16.41 -12.05
C LYS A 140 -10.69 17.73 -11.73
N GLN A 141 -9.37 17.76 -11.56
CA GLN A 141 -8.65 18.98 -11.19
C GLN A 141 -8.01 19.71 -12.38
N LYS A 142 -8.20 19.25 -13.63
CA LYS A 142 -7.57 19.86 -14.82
C LYS A 142 -7.72 21.39 -14.92
N SER A 143 -8.83 21.96 -14.44
CA SER A 143 -9.09 23.41 -14.48
C SER A 143 -8.17 24.22 -13.56
N ASN A 144 -7.63 23.57 -12.52
CA ASN A 144 -6.85 24.22 -11.47
C ASN A 144 -5.34 24.25 -11.77
N TYR A 145 -4.94 23.71 -12.93
CA TYR A 145 -3.55 23.68 -13.36
C TYR A 145 -3.38 24.43 -14.68
N THR A 146 -2.17 24.94 -14.92
CA THR A 146 -1.71 25.21 -16.30
C THR A 146 -1.33 23.90 -16.97
N ILE A 147 -1.26 23.87 -18.31
CA ILE A 147 -0.74 22.71 -19.06
C ILE A 147 0.67 22.32 -18.55
N ILE A 148 1.53 23.32 -18.31
CA ILE A 148 2.89 23.14 -17.77
C ILE A 148 2.84 22.57 -16.34
N GLY A 149 1.91 23.04 -15.50
CA GLY A 149 1.70 22.54 -14.15
C GLY A 149 1.28 21.06 -14.12
N ILE A 150 0.37 20.63 -15.01
CA ILE A 150 -0.02 19.21 -15.11
C ILE A 150 1.19 18.34 -15.48
N ILE A 151 1.98 18.77 -16.46
CA ILE A 151 3.19 18.05 -16.87
C ILE A 151 4.18 17.95 -15.70
N GLY A 152 4.44 19.06 -15.00
CA GLY A 152 5.33 19.07 -13.83
C GLY A 152 4.84 18.15 -12.71
N PHE A 153 3.54 18.19 -12.42
CA PHE A 153 2.90 17.33 -11.42
C PHE A 153 3.04 15.83 -11.77
N ILE A 154 2.91 15.46 -13.04
CA ILE A 154 3.12 14.08 -13.48
C ILE A 154 4.60 13.70 -13.40
N MET A 155 5.50 14.57 -13.86
CA MET A 155 6.93 14.29 -13.90
C MET A 155 7.52 14.05 -12.51
N ILE A 156 7.14 14.83 -11.50
CA ILE A 156 7.66 14.63 -10.15
C ILE A 156 7.24 13.29 -9.56
N GLN A 157 6.00 12.86 -9.81
CA GLN A 157 5.51 11.55 -9.36
C GLN A 157 6.27 10.42 -10.06
N LEU A 158 6.47 10.52 -11.37
CA LEU A 158 7.22 9.52 -12.15
C LEU A 158 8.69 9.44 -11.72
N ILE A 159 9.36 10.57 -11.50
CA ILE A 159 10.77 10.60 -11.08
C ILE A 159 10.92 10.00 -9.68
N VAL A 160 10.13 10.45 -8.71
CA VAL A 160 10.27 10.00 -7.33
C VAL A 160 9.93 8.51 -7.21
N TRP A 161 8.79 8.07 -7.75
CA TRP A 161 8.42 6.65 -7.69
C TRP A 161 9.27 5.77 -8.60
N GLY A 162 9.81 6.31 -9.70
CA GLY A 162 10.80 5.62 -10.54
C GLY A 162 12.11 5.39 -9.79
N LEU A 163 12.60 6.38 -9.04
CA LEU A 163 13.81 6.24 -8.21
C LEU A 163 13.59 5.27 -7.05
N VAL A 164 12.48 5.41 -6.31
CA VAL A 164 12.15 4.50 -5.21
C VAL A 164 11.97 3.06 -5.74
N GLY A 165 11.21 2.89 -6.83
CA GLY A 165 10.96 1.59 -7.44
C GLY A 165 12.23 0.92 -7.96
N SER A 166 13.05 1.65 -8.72
CA SER A 166 14.34 1.13 -9.22
C SER A 166 15.29 0.80 -8.08
N GLY A 167 15.35 1.61 -7.01
CA GLY A 167 16.14 1.34 -5.83
C GLY A 167 15.73 0.05 -5.12
N VAL A 168 14.42 -0.18 -4.94
CA VAL A 168 13.90 -1.42 -4.36
C VAL A 168 14.21 -2.63 -5.23
N VAL A 169 14.00 -2.53 -6.55
CA VAL A 169 14.29 -3.61 -7.50
C VAL A 169 15.78 -3.94 -7.50
N TYR A 170 16.65 -2.94 -7.56
CA TYR A 170 18.10 -3.11 -7.48
C TYR A 170 18.54 -3.77 -6.16
N GLY A 171 17.99 -3.31 -5.03
CA GLY A 171 18.25 -3.90 -3.72
C GLY A 171 17.84 -5.37 -3.67
N ALA A 172 16.65 -5.71 -4.16
CA ALA A 172 16.15 -7.08 -4.22
C ALA A 172 17.07 -7.98 -5.08
N PHE A 173 17.44 -7.55 -6.29
CA PHE A 173 18.37 -8.30 -7.14
C PHE A 173 19.74 -8.48 -6.49
N THR A 174 20.26 -7.46 -5.81
CA THR A 174 21.56 -7.52 -5.12
C THR A 174 21.53 -8.53 -3.98
N VAL A 175 20.46 -8.53 -3.17
CA VAL A 175 20.29 -9.49 -2.08
C VAL A 175 20.16 -10.90 -2.62
N LEU A 176 19.33 -11.11 -3.66
CA LEU A 176 19.17 -12.42 -4.29
C LEU A 176 20.50 -12.93 -4.90
N ALA A 177 21.26 -12.07 -5.57
CA ALA A 177 22.55 -12.42 -6.14
C ALA A 177 23.54 -12.83 -5.04
N LYS A 178 23.66 -12.02 -3.98
CA LYS A 178 24.53 -12.33 -2.84
C LYS A 178 24.10 -13.60 -2.11
N PHE A 179 22.81 -13.81 -1.92
CA PHE A 179 22.28 -15.02 -1.29
C PHE A 179 22.65 -16.26 -2.09
N LYS A 180 22.50 -16.22 -3.42
CA LYS A 180 22.92 -17.32 -4.31
C LYS A 180 24.42 -17.61 -4.21
N THR A 181 25.27 -16.58 -4.13
CA THR A 181 26.73 -16.78 -4.00
C THR A 181 27.17 -17.27 -2.61
N SER A 182 26.36 -17.05 -1.57
CA SER A 182 26.68 -17.44 -0.19
C SER A 182 26.29 -18.88 0.15
N ILE A 183 25.48 -19.54 -0.68
CA ILE A 183 25.16 -20.97 -0.50
C ILE A 183 26.27 -21.78 -1.18
N PRO A 184 27.04 -22.61 -0.46
CA PRO A 184 28.14 -23.37 -1.01
C PRO A 184 27.62 -24.64 -1.69
N PHE A 185 26.92 -24.51 -2.81
CA PHE A 185 26.57 -25.60 -3.73
C PHE A 185 26.53 -25.10 -5.17
#